data_AF-A0A7Y7L9A0-F1
#
_entry.id   AF-A0A7Y7L9A0-F1
#
_cell.length_a   1.000
_cell.length_b   1.000
_cell.length_c   1.000
_cell.angle_alpha   90.00
_cell.angle_beta   90.00
_cell.angle_gamma   90.00
#
_symmetry.space_group_name_H-M   'P 1'
#
loop_
_entity.id
_entity.type
_entity.pdbx_description
1 polymer ?
#
loop_
_entity_poly.entity_id
_entity_poly.type
_entity_poly.pdbx_seq_one_letter_code
_entity_poly.pdbx_strand_id
1 'polypeptide(L)'
;MIHTVNHNVTGDNGTQRNIIIEPVLHQSTNHELNATGLYKLYKGGADGEATLFEIQEIAPEIGESKPLLDDNKNPDYLGQIRFEGDVTSKWHYSEGTLSNYEQQQVVEFIQNTN
;
A
#
# COMPACT_ATOMS: atom_id res chain seq x y z
N MET A 1 -0.33 -11.25 2.83
CA MET A 1 -1.38 -10.22 2.72
C MET A 1 -1.71 -9.94 1.27
N ILE A 2 -2.97 -10.17 0.88
CA ILE A 2 -3.50 -9.94 -0.48
C ILE A 2 -4.59 -8.87 -0.53
N HIS A 3 -4.86 -8.19 0.58
CA HIS A 3 -5.88 -7.15 0.69
C HIS A 3 -5.28 -5.88 1.27
N THR A 4 -5.87 -4.75 0.94
CA THR A 4 -5.52 -3.44 1.49
C THR A 4 -5.85 -3.38 2.98
N VAL A 5 -4.95 -2.83 3.78
CA VAL A 5 -5.14 -2.67 5.23
C VAL A 5 -4.67 -1.32 5.71
N ASN A 6 -5.17 -0.91 6.87
CA ASN A 6 -4.63 0.23 7.61
C ASN A 6 -3.80 -0.30 8.79
N HIS A 7 -2.61 0.25 8.95
CA HIS A 7 -1.67 -0.12 10.01
C HIS A 7 -1.12 1.15 10.67
N ASN A 8 -1.04 1.13 12.01
CA ASN A 8 -0.48 2.24 12.76
C ASN A 8 1.04 2.08 12.87
N VAL A 9 1.78 3.13 12.53
CA VAL A 9 3.23 3.20 12.73
C VAL A 9 3.58 4.33 13.69
N THR A 10 4.65 4.13 14.44
CA THR A 10 5.23 5.15 15.32
C THR A 10 6.37 5.85 14.59
N GLY A 11 6.27 7.16 14.41
CA GLY A 11 7.33 7.97 13.83
C GLY A 11 8.50 8.20 14.80
N ASP A 12 9.61 8.73 14.29
CA ASP A 12 10.84 8.97 15.07
C ASP A 12 10.63 9.94 16.26
N ASN A 13 9.59 10.78 16.19
CA ASN A 13 9.20 11.70 17.24
C ASN A 13 8.21 11.10 18.26
N GLY A 14 7.91 9.79 18.16
CA GLY A 14 6.94 9.08 19.00
C GLY A 14 5.47 9.32 18.63
N THR A 15 5.19 10.11 17.59
CA THR A 15 3.82 10.33 17.12
C THR A 15 3.36 9.14 16.30
N GLN A 16 2.14 8.66 16.57
CA GLN A 16 1.52 7.60 15.80
C GLN A 16 0.81 8.16 14.57
N ARG A 17 0.93 7.46 13.44
CA ARG A 17 0.18 7.74 12.22
C ARG A 17 -0.32 6.46 11.57
N ASN A 18 -1.48 6.57 10.94
CA ASN A 18 -2.07 5.49 10.18
C ASN A 18 -1.48 5.48 8.76
N ILE A 19 -1.14 4.29 8.28
CA ILE A 19 -0.63 4.04 6.94
C ILE A 19 -1.51 2.97 6.31
N ILE A 20 -2.02 3.27 5.13
CA ILE A 20 -2.66 2.27 4.28
C ILE A 20 -1.57 1.53 3.51
N ILE A 21 -1.63 0.21 3.56
CA ILE A 21 -0.72 -0.71 2.86
C ILE A 21 -1.56 -1.40 1.78
N GLU A 22 -1.26 -1.09 0.52
CA GLU A 22 -1.96 -1.65 -0.64
C GLU A 22 -1.05 -2.64 -1.38
N PRO A 23 -1.38 -3.94 -1.38
CA PRO A 23 -0.63 -4.91 -2.18
C PRO A 23 -0.94 -4.71 -3.67
N VAL A 24 0.11 -4.61 -4.49
CA VAL A 24 -0.04 -4.61 -5.95
C VAL A 24 -0.21 -6.06 -6.40
N LEU A 25 -1.37 -6.35 -7.00
CA LEU A 25 -1.72 -7.67 -7.48
C LEU A 25 -1.63 -7.73 -9.01
N HIS A 26 -1.18 -8.87 -9.51
CA HIS A 26 -1.18 -9.17 -10.94
C HIS A 26 -2.23 -10.24 -11.22
N GLN A 27 -3.18 -9.93 -12.11
CA GLN A 27 -4.16 -10.90 -12.56
C GLN A 27 -3.53 -11.82 -13.62
N SER A 28 -3.44 -13.12 -13.32
CA SER A 28 -2.97 -14.12 -14.29
C SER A 28 -4.03 -14.45 -15.33
N THR A 29 -3.62 -15.20 -16.35
CA THR A 29 -4.47 -15.61 -17.49
C THR A 29 -5.68 -16.47 -17.09
N ASN A 30 -5.65 -17.10 -15.91
CA ASN A 30 -6.75 -17.83 -15.30
C ASN A 30 -7.65 -16.98 -14.37
N HIS A 31 -7.49 -15.64 -14.40
CA HIS A 31 -8.20 -14.68 -13.57
C HIS A 31 -7.86 -14.71 -12.07
N GLU A 32 -6.83 -15.44 -11.65
CA GLU A 32 -6.35 -15.41 -10.26
C GLU A 32 -5.55 -14.13 -9.98
N LEU A 33 -5.70 -13.59 -8.77
CA LEU A 33 -4.92 -12.44 -8.29
C LEU A 33 -3.67 -12.94 -7.57
N ASN A 34 -2.50 -12.62 -8.11
CA ASN A 34 -1.22 -13.03 -7.56
C ASN A 34 -0.49 -11.83 -6.93
N ALA A 35 0.07 -12.02 -5.74
CA ALA A 35 0.90 -11.00 -5.11
C ALA A 35 2.19 -10.78 -5.93
N THR A 36 2.54 -9.52 -6.16
CA THR A 36 3.77 -9.17 -6.91
C THR A 36 4.97 -8.93 -6.00
N GLY A 37 4.77 -8.92 -4.67
CA GLY A 37 5.76 -8.50 -3.69
C GLY A 37 5.95 -6.98 -3.62
N LEU A 38 5.19 -6.20 -4.40
CA LEU A 38 5.16 -4.74 -4.34
C LEU A 38 3.96 -4.28 -3.49
N TYR A 39 4.23 -3.37 -2.56
CA TYR A 39 3.24 -2.74 -1.69
C TYR A 39 3.36 -1.24 -1.79
N LYS A 40 2.26 -0.56 -2.12
CA LYS A 40 2.18 0.91 -2.12
C LYS A 40 1.68 1.37 -0.76
N LEU A 41 2.26 2.47 -0.27
CA LEU A 41 1.96 3.01 1.04
C LEU A 41 1.30 4.36 0.90
N TYR A 42 0.24 4.60 1.65
CA TYR A 42 -0.49 5.86 1.65
C TYR A 42 -0.81 6.31 3.07
N LYS A 43 -1.08 7.60 3.27
CA LYS A 43 -1.61 8.09 4.55
C LYS A 43 -2.98 7.46 4.80
N GLY A 44 -3.15 6.90 5.99
CA GLY A 44 -4.44 6.39 6.44
C GLY A 44 -5.30 7.47 7.08
N GLY A 45 -6.62 7.29 6.99
CA GLY A 45 -7.59 8.13 7.69
C GLY A 45 -7.45 8.03 9.21
N ALA A 46 -7.96 9.04 9.92
CA ALA A 46 -7.91 9.11 11.39
C ALA A 46 -8.63 7.94 12.07
N ASP A 47 -9.65 7.39 11.43
CA ASP A 47 -10.51 6.33 11.99
C ASP A 47 -10.02 4.91 11.66
N GLY A 48 -8.82 4.77 11.09
CA GLY A 48 -8.28 3.45 10.71
C GLY A 48 -8.93 2.86 9.46
N GLU A 49 -9.72 3.64 8.72
CA GLU A 49 -10.28 3.20 7.44
C GLU A 49 -9.18 3.04 6.39
N ALA A 50 -9.27 1.96 5.62
CA ALA A 50 -8.35 1.64 4.52
C ALA A 50 -8.89 2.12 3.16
N THR A 51 -9.56 3.27 3.16
CA THR A 51 -10.22 3.82 1.97
C THR A 51 -9.23 4.67 1.18
N LEU A 52 -8.68 4.11 0.08
CA LEU A 52 -7.74 4.83 -0.80
C LEU A 52 -8.44 5.75 -1.80
N PHE A 53 -9.70 5.46 -2.10
CA PHE A 53 -10.57 6.25 -2.96
C PHE A 53 -12.00 6.17 -2.40
N GLU A 54 -12.69 7.30 -2.26
CA GLU A 54 -14.14 7.28 -2.22
C GLU A 54 -14.61 6.65 -3.53
N ILE A 55 -15.07 5.40 -3.48
CA ILE A 55 -15.71 4.75 -4.61
C ILE A 55 -17.00 5.55 -4.87
N GLN A 56 -16.97 6.52 -5.77
CA GLN A 56 -18.19 6.91 -6.46
C GLN A 56 -18.60 5.69 -7.28
N GLU A 57 -19.67 5.01 -6.87
CA GLU A 57 -20.32 3.96 -7.64
C GLU A 57 -20.43 4.42 -9.10
N ILE A 58 -19.64 3.81 -9.97
CA ILE A 58 -19.77 4.04 -11.40
C ILE A 58 -20.94 3.15 -11.84
N ALA A 59 -22.00 3.77 -12.32
CA ALA A 59 -23.07 3.04 -12.99
C ALA A 59 -22.45 2.17 -14.10
N PRO A 60 -22.85 0.89 -14.23
CA PRO A 60 -22.15 -0.11 -15.05
C PRO A 60 -22.10 0.18 -16.57
N GLU A 61 -22.66 1.31 -17.03
CA GLU A 61 -22.81 1.65 -18.44
C GLU A 61 -21.73 2.60 -19.00
N ILE A 62 -20.88 3.22 -18.17
CA ILE A 62 -19.81 4.13 -18.64
C ILE A 62 -18.47 3.68 -18.03
N GLY A 63 -17.90 2.62 -18.60
CA GLY A 63 -16.55 2.17 -18.32
C GLY A 63 -15.50 3.10 -18.93
N GLU A 64 -15.44 4.36 -18.51
CA GLU A 64 -14.24 5.17 -18.72
C GLU A 64 -13.31 4.93 -17.53
N SER A 65 -12.23 4.20 -17.79
CA SER A 65 -11.11 4.10 -16.86
C SER A 65 -10.61 5.51 -16.55
N LYS A 66 -11.03 6.08 -15.43
CA LYS A 66 -10.37 7.29 -14.92
C LYS A 66 -8.88 6.96 -14.86
N PRO A 67 -8.01 7.82 -15.42
CA PRO A 67 -6.58 7.57 -15.35
C PRO A 67 -6.22 7.41 -13.89
N LEU A 68 -5.61 6.26 -13.55
CA LEU A 68 -5.00 6.03 -12.25
C LEU A 68 -4.16 7.27 -11.96
N LEU A 69 -4.47 7.97 -10.86
CA LEU A 69 -3.69 9.12 -10.46
C LEU A 69 -2.25 8.60 -10.31
N ASP A 70 -1.31 9.23 -10.99
CA ASP A 70 0.12 8.95 -10.78
C ASP A 70 0.40 9.07 -9.28
N ASP A 71 0.93 8.02 -8.66
CA ASP A 71 1.14 7.97 -7.21
C ASP A 71 2.00 9.14 -6.73
N ASN A 72 2.94 9.59 -7.56
CA ASN A 72 3.78 10.76 -7.27
C ASN A 72 3.00 12.08 -7.23
N LYS A 73 1.78 12.11 -7.77
CA LYS A 73 0.85 13.24 -7.71
C LYS A 73 -0.18 13.11 -6.59
N ASN A 74 -0.23 11.97 -5.91
CA ASN A 74 -1.09 11.76 -4.77
C ASN A 74 -0.39 12.31 -3.50
N PRO A 75 -0.91 13.37 -2.85
CA PRO A 75 -0.30 13.94 -1.64
C PRO A 75 -0.30 12.97 -0.45
N ASP A 76 -1.08 11.90 -0.52
CA ASP A 76 -1.13 10.85 0.49
C ASP A 76 -0.17 9.71 0.20
N TYR A 77 0.49 9.65 -0.96
CA TYR A 77 1.49 8.63 -1.25
C TYR A 77 2.71 8.78 -0.34
N LEU A 78 3.05 7.68 0.32
CA LEU A 78 4.17 7.55 1.25
C LEU A 78 5.27 6.66 0.68
N GLY A 79 5.27 6.38 -0.62
CA GLY A 79 6.25 5.52 -1.28
C GLY A 79 5.83 4.05 -1.35
N GLN A 80 6.78 3.19 -1.66
CA GLN A 80 6.51 1.77 -1.90
C GLN A 80 7.61 0.87 -1.34
N ILE A 81 7.21 -0.34 -0.94
CA ILE A 81 8.09 -1.43 -0.51
C ILE A 81 8.04 -2.54 -1.55
N ARG A 82 9.19 -3.00 -2.02
CA ARG A 82 9.32 -4.15 -2.90
C ARG A 82 10.14 -5.24 -2.23
N PHE A 83 9.58 -6.43 -2.11
CA PHE A 83 10.32 -7.63 -1.70
C PHE A 83 11.00 -8.27 -2.91
N GLU A 84 12.25 -8.71 -2.74
CA GLU A 84 13.04 -9.34 -3.79
C GLU A 84 12.90 -10.88 -3.76
N GLY A 85 12.20 -11.43 -4.76
CA GLY A 85 12.04 -12.88 -4.94
C GLY A 85 11.15 -13.55 -3.88
N ASP A 86 11.27 -14.87 -3.73
CA ASP A 86 10.52 -15.66 -2.74
C ASP A 86 11.01 -15.43 -1.29
N VAL A 87 12.06 -14.64 -1.11
CA VAL A 87 12.71 -14.44 0.18
C VAL A 87 12.18 -13.16 0.80
N THR A 88 11.29 -13.32 1.79
CA THR A 88 10.70 -12.23 2.56
C THR A 88 11.74 -11.32 3.25
N SER A 89 13.01 -11.74 3.39
CA SER A 89 14.03 -11.00 4.15
C SER A 89 14.74 -9.88 3.39
N LYS A 90 14.58 -9.76 2.07
CA LYS A 90 15.15 -8.67 1.28
C LYS A 90 14.05 -7.76 0.75
N TRP A 91 14.08 -6.51 1.17
CA TRP A 91 13.12 -5.49 0.74
C TRP A 91 13.84 -4.19 0.39
N HIS A 92 13.22 -3.42 -0.50
CA HIS A 92 13.67 -2.08 -0.87
C HIS A 92 12.51 -1.09 -0.76
N TYR A 93 12.79 0.06 -0.14
CA TYR A 93 11.86 1.17 -0.08
C TYR A 93 12.27 2.27 -1.06
N SER A 94 11.30 2.85 -1.76
CA SER A 94 11.53 3.90 -2.77
C SER A 94 10.41 4.94 -2.80
N GLU A 95 10.69 6.10 -3.40
CA GLU A 95 9.73 7.15 -3.79
C GLU A 95 9.00 7.89 -2.66
N GLY A 96 9.26 7.60 -1.38
CA GLY A 96 8.52 8.20 -0.27
C GLY A 96 9.36 8.79 0.86
N THR A 97 8.66 9.24 1.90
CA THR A 97 9.20 10.05 3.01
C THR A 97 9.17 9.35 4.37
N LEU A 98 8.92 8.04 4.43
CA LEU A 98 8.94 7.31 5.69
C LEU A 98 10.38 7.20 6.21
N SER A 99 10.56 7.34 7.53
CA SER A 99 11.85 7.07 8.14
C SER A 99 12.19 5.59 8.06
N ASN A 100 13.47 5.22 8.21
CA ASN A 100 13.88 3.82 8.24
C ASN A 100 13.18 3.04 9.36
N TYR A 101 12.88 3.71 10.48
CA TYR A 101 12.17 3.09 11.61
C TYR A 101 10.71 2.78 11.26
N GLU A 102 10.04 3.67 10.53
CA GLU A 102 8.67 3.46 10.06
C GLU A 102 8.61 2.41 8.97
N GLN A 103 9.55 2.45 8.02
CA GLN A 103 9.69 1.42 6.98
C GLN A 103 9.82 0.03 7.61
N GLN A 104 10.66 -0.11 8.64
CA GLN A 104 10.86 -1.39 9.33
C GLN A 104 9.57 -1.91 9.98
N GLN A 105 8.80 -1.05 10.65
CA GLN A 105 7.50 -1.42 11.24
C GLN A 105 6.51 -1.94 10.17
N VAL A 106 6.43 -1.25 9.03
CA VAL A 106 5.57 -1.66 7.91
C VAL A 106 6.00 -3.02 7.35
N VAL A 107 7.31 -3.22 7.15
CA VAL A 107 7.85 -4.49 6.66
C VAL A 107 7.54 -5.64 7.62
N GLU A 108 7.79 -5.45 8.91
CA GLU A 108 7.51 -6.45 9.94
C GLU A 108 6.04 -6.83 9.96
N PHE A 109 5.15 -5.83 9.85
CA PHE A 109 3.73 -6.07 9.76
C PHE A 109 3.35 -6.87 8.49
N ILE A 110 3.87 -6.49 7.33
CA ILE A 110 3.62 -7.21 6.06
C ILE A 110 4.09 -8.67 6.15
N GLN A 111 5.30 -8.91 6.70
CA GLN A 111 5.87 -10.25 6.84
C GLN A 111 5.06 -11.13 7.81
N ASN A 112 4.57 -10.55 8.91
CA ASN A 112 3.77 -11.29 9.90
C ASN A 112 2.33 -11.57 9.46
N THR A 113 1.88 -10.92 8.38
CA THR A 113 0.51 -11.06 7.83
C THR A 113 0.50 -11.66 6.42
N ASN A 114 1.65 -12.14 5.93
CA ASN A 114 1.78 -13.01 4.75
C ASN A 114 1.76 -14.47 5.17
#